data_AF-A0A1V2YL85-F1
#
_entry.id   AF-A0A1V2YL85-F1
#
_cell.length_a   1.000
_cell.length_b   1.000
_cell.length_c   1.000
_cell.angle_alpha   90.00
_cell.angle_beta   90.00
_cell.angle_gamma   90.00
#
_symmetry.space_group_name_H-M   'P 1'
#
loop_
_entity.id
_entity.type
_entity.pdbx_description
1 polymer ?
#
loop_
_entity_poly.entity_id
_entity_poly.type
_entity_poly.pdbx_seq_one_letter_code
_entity_poly.pdbx_strand_id
1 'polypeptide(L)'
;MNDISIDELIERSKTNNIVIYGAGDVGKITFWALKNIGITPVLFIHDSPGIDKYNEVFIKPFMSVKEVENPLVIIAVSNNVDHMQEALHNIGVINIYIPLTLINEVKLTSDQQKKIRFEYKEVIKNYSEYYKNIGMVYIPILYLNITEGCSLKCKNCTALGDKYDKIRIPSLEEVTTNFELLLSNIDKIAVISFQHEPFLFKELDKFIDRYIDNPKIGSINLFTNGTIVPSINIIKKLNSPKINIIISDYRENSHNLKQLKKILEENNISFAVYTDENYGAWGEITIFENKISREQRCMPKCCNLIKDRFYYCPILAHGANTGIVPDCEQDYLRLDDPNFREKVNDFINDRKALPGCSYCGVGKVGKASKRGVQIK
;
A
#
# COMPACT_ATOMS: atom_id res chain seq x y z
N MET A 1 -20.90 4.82 7.24
CA MET A 1 -19.96 5.61 8.06
C MET A 1 -20.45 7.04 8.12
N ASN A 2 -20.41 7.65 9.30
CA ASN A 2 -20.91 9.01 9.53
C ASN A 2 -19.74 9.99 9.48
N ASP A 3 -19.69 10.83 8.45
CA ASP A 3 -18.81 12.00 8.44
C ASP A 3 -19.49 13.12 9.25
N ILE A 4 -18.70 13.94 9.94
CA ILE A 4 -19.23 15.04 10.76
C ILE A 4 -18.83 16.38 10.16
N SER A 5 -19.79 17.30 10.04
CA SER A 5 -19.50 18.66 9.60
C SER A 5 -18.69 19.39 10.68
N ILE A 6 -17.93 20.42 10.27
CA ILE A 6 -17.13 21.21 11.21
C ILE A 6 -18.03 21.88 12.27
N ASP A 7 -19.16 22.44 11.84
CA ASP A 7 -20.11 23.11 12.75
C ASP A 7 -20.71 22.14 13.76
N GLU A 8 -21.14 20.95 13.31
CA GLU A 8 -21.67 19.93 14.22
C GLU A 8 -20.60 19.44 15.20
N LEU A 9 -19.36 19.28 14.73
CA LEU A 9 -18.25 18.86 15.57
C LEU A 9 -17.92 19.88 16.66
N ILE A 10 -17.95 21.19 16.34
CA ILE A 10 -17.78 22.27 17.30
C ILE A 10 -18.89 22.23 18.35
N GLU A 11 -20.16 22.13 17.94
CA GLU A 11 -21.28 22.07 18.88
C GLU A 11 -21.22 20.84 19.79
N ARG A 12 -20.97 19.65 19.23
CA ARG A 12 -20.87 18.41 20.01
C ARG A 12 -19.68 18.42 20.98
N SER A 13 -18.56 19.05 20.60
CA SER A 13 -17.37 19.15 21.47
C SER A 13 -17.61 19.90 22.78
N LYS A 14 -18.71 20.67 22.90
CA LYS A 14 -19.10 21.34 24.14
C LYS A 14 -19.61 20.38 25.22
N THR A 15 -20.09 19.19 24.82
CA THR A 15 -20.70 18.20 25.72
C THR A 15 -20.05 16.82 25.62
N ASN A 16 -19.24 16.59 24.59
CA ASN A 16 -18.53 15.35 24.35
C ASN A 16 -17.01 15.52 24.45
N ASN A 17 -16.36 14.55 25.06
CA ASN A 17 -14.91 14.46 25.05
C ASN A 17 -14.43 13.82 23.75
N ILE A 18 -13.64 14.57 22.97
CA ILE A 18 -13.18 14.12 21.65
C ILE A 18 -12.01 13.14 21.82
N VAL A 19 -12.17 11.95 21.24
CA VAL A 19 -11.17 10.88 21.22
C VAL A 19 -10.77 10.61 19.77
N ILE A 20 -9.47 10.52 19.48
CA ILE A 20 -8.98 10.14 18.14
C ILE A 20 -8.61 8.67 18.14
N TYR A 21 -9.27 7.85 17.31
CA TYR A 21 -8.82 6.49 17.06
C TYR A 21 -7.78 6.48 15.93
N GLY A 22 -6.53 6.27 16.31
CA GLY A 22 -5.39 6.17 15.39
C GLY A 22 -4.34 7.23 15.68
N ALA A 23 -3.10 6.80 15.94
CA ALA A 23 -1.96 7.69 16.19
C ALA A 23 -1.01 7.83 14.97
N GLY A 24 -1.44 7.35 13.80
CA GLY A 24 -0.72 7.50 12.53
C GLY A 24 -0.84 8.90 11.93
N ASP A 25 -0.36 9.08 10.69
CA ASP A 25 -0.37 10.39 10.02
C ASP A 25 -1.77 10.99 9.88
N VAL A 26 -2.79 10.19 9.56
CA VAL A 26 -4.19 10.63 9.52
C VAL A 26 -4.66 11.15 10.89
N GLY A 27 -4.34 10.44 11.97
CA GLY A 27 -4.66 10.86 13.33
C GLY A 27 -3.96 12.15 13.75
N LYS A 28 -2.69 12.32 13.36
CA LYS A 28 -1.94 13.55 13.59
C LYS A 28 -2.49 14.73 12.80
N ILE A 29 -2.88 14.51 11.54
CA ILE A 29 -3.56 15.54 10.73
C ILE A 29 -4.88 15.93 11.39
N THR A 30 -5.68 14.95 11.81
CA THR A 30 -6.95 15.15 12.52
C THR A 30 -6.75 15.97 13.80
N PHE A 31 -5.72 15.66 14.59
CA PHE A 31 -5.39 16.44 15.79
C PHE A 31 -5.12 17.92 15.50
N TRP A 32 -4.30 18.22 14.49
CA TRP A 32 -4.02 19.62 14.15
C TRP A 32 -5.23 20.33 13.55
N ALA A 33 -6.04 19.63 12.75
CA ALA A 33 -7.29 20.17 12.23
C ALA A 33 -8.26 20.54 13.37
N LEU A 34 -8.45 19.66 14.36
CA LEU A 34 -9.23 19.93 15.56
C LEU A 34 -8.70 21.15 16.33
N LYS A 35 -7.39 21.19 16.57
CA LYS A 35 -6.76 22.33 17.29
C LYS A 35 -6.97 23.65 16.56
N ASN A 36 -6.89 23.66 15.23
CA ASN A 36 -7.08 24.87 14.42
C ASN A 36 -8.54 25.39 14.46
N ILE A 37 -9.51 24.55 14.80
CA ILE A 37 -10.92 24.95 15.01
C ILE A 37 -11.27 25.10 16.50
N GLY A 38 -10.28 25.14 17.39
CA GLY A 38 -10.47 25.40 18.82
C GLY A 38 -10.82 24.17 19.67
N ILE A 39 -10.73 22.96 19.11
CA ILE A 39 -11.06 21.71 19.81
C ILE A 39 -9.78 21.00 20.26
N THR A 40 -9.72 20.59 21.53
CA THR A 40 -8.61 19.79 22.06
C THR A 40 -9.08 18.36 22.32
N PRO A 41 -8.56 17.36 21.59
CA PRO A 41 -8.86 15.96 21.91
C PRO A 41 -8.25 15.57 23.26
N VAL A 42 -8.96 14.73 24.00
CA VAL A 42 -8.54 14.30 25.34
C VAL A 42 -7.71 13.02 25.33
N LEU A 43 -7.82 12.24 24.25
CA LEU A 43 -7.21 10.92 24.16
C LEU A 43 -6.98 10.50 22.70
N PHE A 44 -5.87 9.83 22.45
CA PHE A 44 -5.72 8.93 21.31
C PHE A 44 -5.90 7.47 21.76
N ILE A 45 -6.61 6.68 20.96
CA ILE A 45 -6.62 5.22 21.11
C ILE A 45 -5.85 4.55 19.97
N HIS A 46 -4.87 3.72 20.32
CA HIS A 46 -4.01 3.01 19.36
C HIS A 46 -3.31 1.81 20.02
N ASP A 47 -3.46 0.61 19.46
CA ASP A 47 -2.95 -0.63 20.08
C ASP A 47 -1.49 -0.98 19.70
N SER A 48 -0.69 0.00 19.25
CA SER A 48 0.73 -0.23 18.95
C SER A 48 1.63 0.25 20.08
N PRO A 49 2.57 -0.58 20.56
CA PRO A 49 3.54 -0.15 21.55
C PRO A 49 4.51 0.90 20.98
N GLY A 50 4.98 1.82 21.83
CA GLY A 50 6.14 2.67 21.53
C GLY A 50 5.91 4.19 21.47
N ILE A 51 4.69 4.68 21.69
CA ILE A 51 4.42 6.12 21.87
C ILE A 51 3.33 6.30 22.93
N ASP A 52 3.66 6.97 24.03
CA ASP A 52 2.72 7.16 25.15
C ASP A 52 1.93 8.48 25.05
N LYS A 53 2.39 9.42 24.22
CA LYS A 53 1.76 10.74 24.03
C LYS A 53 2.08 11.39 22.67
N TYR A 54 1.18 12.23 22.19
CA TYR A 54 1.38 13.15 21.07
C TYR A 54 0.88 14.55 21.42
N ASN A 55 1.77 15.56 21.38
CA ASN A 55 1.48 16.94 21.81
C ASN A 55 0.68 17.00 23.13
N GLU A 56 1.20 16.33 24.16
CA GLU A 56 0.63 16.27 25.52
C GLU A 56 -0.65 15.42 25.69
N VAL A 57 -1.27 14.98 24.60
CA VAL A 57 -2.41 14.05 24.65
C VAL A 57 -1.91 12.62 24.73
N PHE A 58 -2.40 11.86 25.71
CA PHE A 58 -2.03 10.47 25.90
C PHE A 58 -2.49 9.58 24.73
N ILE A 59 -1.68 8.56 24.42
CA ILE A 59 -2.06 7.46 23.54
C ILE A 59 -2.24 6.25 24.44
N LYS A 60 -3.46 5.69 24.46
CA LYS A 60 -3.79 4.53 25.29
C LYS A 60 -4.32 3.36 24.43
N PRO A 61 -4.34 2.14 24.98
CA PRO A 61 -4.98 0.99 24.32
C PRO A 61 -6.48 1.24 24.06
N PHE A 62 -7.03 0.50 23.11
CA PHE A 62 -8.43 0.59 22.67
C PHE A 62 -9.45 0.67 23.82
N MET A 63 -9.30 -0.18 24.83
CA MET A 63 -10.24 -0.27 25.95
C MET A 63 -10.32 0.99 26.82
N SER A 64 -9.30 1.85 26.80
CA SER A 64 -9.30 3.09 27.59
C SER A 64 -10.35 4.10 27.15
N VAL A 65 -11.00 3.93 25.99
CA VAL A 65 -12.16 4.75 25.59
C VAL A 65 -13.33 4.62 26.57
N LYS A 66 -13.46 3.48 27.28
CA LYS A 66 -14.50 3.28 28.30
C LYS A 66 -14.31 4.15 29.55
N GLU A 67 -13.09 4.64 29.78
CA GLU A 67 -12.76 5.53 30.90
C GLU A 67 -13.09 6.99 30.58
N VAL A 68 -13.41 7.31 29.31
CA VAL A 68 -13.72 8.67 28.87
C VAL A 68 -15.21 8.92 29.05
N GLU A 69 -15.56 9.98 29.77
CA GLU A 69 -16.96 10.41 29.92
C GLU A 69 -17.49 10.98 28.59
N ASN A 70 -18.69 10.54 28.16
CA ASN A 70 -19.35 11.00 26.94
C ASN A 70 -18.43 11.04 25.70
N PRO A 71 -17.77 9.93 25.32
CA PRO A 71 -16.78 9.96 24.26
C PRO A 71 -17.45 10.20 22.91
N LEU A 72 -16.89 11.12 22.13
CA LEU A 72 -17.11 11.21 20.69
C LEU A 72 -15.81 10.78 20.00
N VAL A 73 -15.87 9.64 19.33
CA VAL A 73 -14.70 9.01 18.72
C VAL A 73 -14.62 9.38 17.25
N ILE A 74 -13.49 9.95 16.86
CA ILE A 74 -13.12 10.23 15.48
C ILE A 74 -12.16 9.14 15.00
N ILE A 75 -12.63 8.27 14.11
CA ILE A 75 -11.83 7.19 13.53
C ILE A 75 -10.90 7.73 12.45
N ALA A 76 -9.64 8.00 12.82
CA ALA A 76 -8.61 8.61 12.00
C ALA A 76 -7.56 7.58 11.56
N VAL A 77 -8.01 6.53 10.87
CA VAL A 77 -7.14 5.47 10.29
C VAL A 77 -7.34 5.37 8.78
N SER A 78 -6.29 4.95 8.07
CA SER A 78 -6.30 4.85 6.60
C SER A 78 -6.98 3.59 6.05
N ASN A 79 -7.41 2.66 6.90
CA ASN A 79 -8.09 1.43 6.49
C ASN A 79 -8.86 0.77 7.65
N ASN A 80 -9.72 -0.21 7.31
CA ASN A 80 -10.47 -1.05 8.26
C ASN A 80 -11.40 -0.26 9.19
N VAL A 81 -11.93 0.86 8.71
CA VAL A 81 -12.77 1.76 9.50
C VAL A 81 -14.03 1.06 9.98
N ASP A 82 -14.63 0.22 9.13
CA ASP A 82 -15.81 -0.59 9.48
C ASP A 82 -15.55 -1.51 10.68
N HIS A 83 -14.42 -2.23 10.68
CA HIS A 83 -14.04 -3.09 11.80
C HIS A 83 -13.78 -2.29 13.09
N MET A 84 -13.21 -1.09 12.99
CA MET A 84 -13.02 -0.21 14.15
C MET A 84 -14.35 0.32 14.67
N GLN A 85 -15.28 0.68 13.77
CA GLN A 85 -16.62 1.12 14.13
C GLN A 85 -17.41 0.00 14.81
N GLU A 86 -17.36 -1.22 14.28
CA GLU A 86 -17.99 -2.39 14.89
C GLU A 86 -17.39 -2.69 16.28
N ALA A 87 -16.07 -2.65 16.42
CA ALA A 87 -15.40 -2.85 17.70
C ALA A 87 -15.87 -1.83 18.76
N LEU A 88 -15.99 -0.55 18.38
CA LEU A 88 -16.50 0.52 19.24
C LEU A 88 -17.99 0.33 19.60
N HIS A 89 -18.84 -0.05 18.64
CA HIS A 89 -20.24 -0.37 18.90
C HIS A 89 -20.38 -1.54 19.89
N ASN A 90 -19.57 -2.58 19.73
CA ASN A 90 -19.57 -3.77 20.59
C ASN A 90 -19.22 -3.46 22.05
N ILE A 91 -18.57 -2.33 22.31
CA ILE A 91 -18.25 -1.87 23.66
C ILE A 91 -19.14 -0.72 24.15
N GLY A 92 -20.20 -0.37 23.40
CA GLY A 92 -21.22 0.61 23.78
C GLY A 92 -20.91 2.07 23.38
N VAL A 93 -19.87 2.31 22.57
CA VAL A 93 -19.59 3.66 22.06
C VAL A 93 -20.45 3.92 20.82
N ILE A 94 -21.26 4.98 20.85
CA ILE A 94 -22.24 5.28 19.78
C ILE A 94 -21.93 6.55 18.97
N ASN A 95 -21.24 7.53 19.56
CA ASN A 95 -20.88 8.78 18.89
C ASN A 95 -19.58 8.56 18.10
N ILE A 96 -19.70 7.93 16.93
CA ILE A 96 -18.56 7.54 16.09
C ILE A 96 -18.64 8.26 14.76
N TYR A 97 -17.54 8.94 14.43
CA TYR A 97 -17.42 9.71 13.21
C TYR A 97 -16.08 9.47 12.52
N ILE A 98 -16.00 9.88 11.27
CA ILE A 98 -14.76 9.95 10.50
C ILE A 98 -14.39 11.42 10.28
N PRO A 99 -13.11 11.78 10.14
CA PRO A 99 -12.68 13.17 9.95
C PRO A 99 -12.61 13.59 8.47
N LEU A 100 -13.43 13.05 7.56
CA LEU A 100 -13.22 13.25 6.12
C LEU A 100 -13.46 14.71 5.70
N THR A 101 -14.58 15.32 6.09
CA THR A 101 -14.81 16.77 5.91
C THR A 101 -13.72 17.58 6.62
N LEU A 102 -13.43 17.26 7.88
CA LEU A 102 -12.49 18.01 8.72
C LEU A 102 -11.09 18.12 8.08
N ILE A 103 -10.50 17.01 7.62
CA ILE A 103 -9.14 17.03 7.06
C ILE A 103 -9.05 17.66 5.66
N ASN A 104 -10.16 17.67 4.91
CA ASN A 104 -10.20 18.25 3.57
C ASN A 104 -10.38 19.77 3.60
N GLU A 105 -11.13 20.28 4.58
CA GLU A 105 -11.48 21.69 4.67
C GLU A 105 -10.55 22.50 5.58
N VAL A 106 -10.04 21.90 6.67
CA VAL A 106 -9.16 22.61 7.61
C VAL A 106 -7.70 22.49 7.17
N LYS A 107 -7.15 23.57 6.65
CA LYS A 107 -5.75 23.63 6.21
C LYS A 107 -4.78 23.66 7.40
N LEU A 108 -3.81 22.76 7.38
CA LEU A 108 -2.68 22.78 8.31
C LEU A 108 -1.62 23.80 7.87
N THR A 109 -0.94 24.43 8.83
CA THR A 109 0.23 25.29 8.56
C THR A 109 1.42 24.46 8.08
N SER A 110 2.39 25.09 7.41
CA SER A 110 3.61 24.40 6.94
C SER A 110 4.35 23.67 8.05
N ASP A 111 4.38 24.23 9.27
CA ASP A 111 5.05 23.60 10.41
C ASP A 111 4.26 22.44 11.01
N GLN A 112 2.93 22.45 10.89
CA GLN A 112 2.10 21.29 11.22
C GLN A 112 2.29 20.17 10.18
N GLN A 113 2.34 20.50 8.89
CA GLN A 113 2.55 19.54 7.81
C GLN A 113 3.90 18.82 7.93
N LYS A 114 4.98 19.51 8.32
CA LYS A 114 6.31 18.91 8.56
C LYS A 114 6.33 17.88 9.70
N LYS A 115 5.31 17.84 10.57
CA LYS A 115 5.18 16.85 11.65
C LYS A 115 4.53 15.54 11.18
N ILE A 116 4.11 15.47 9.92
CA ILE A 116 3.55 14.28 9.27
C ILE A 116 4.70 13.50 8.64
N ARG A 117 4.68 12.17 8.77
CA ARG A 117 5.78 11.32 8.29
C ARG A 117 5.81 11.26 6.76
N PHE A 118 4.66 11.05 6.14
CA PHE A 118 4.49 11.03 4.68
C PHE A 118 4.09 12.41 4.15
N GLU A 119 4.22 12.59 2.83
CA GLU A 119 3.86 13.84 2.17
C GLU A 119 2.37 14.15 2.41
N TYR A 120 2.10 15.34 2.96
CA TYR A 120 0.79 15.72 3.49
C TYR A 120 -0.33 15.60 2.45
N LYS A 121 -0.10 16.06 1.22
CA LYS A 121 -1.12 16.00 0.17
C LYS A 121 -1.41 14.56 -0.26
N GLU A 122 -0.39 13.71 -0.32
CA GLU A 122 -0.51 12.30 -0.63
C GLU A 122 -1.32 11.56 0.47
N VAL A 123 -1.07 11.85 1.74
CA VAL A 123 -1.86 11.27 2.86
C VAL A 123 -3.33 11.64 2.74
N ILE A 124 -3.66 12.92 2.53
CA ILE A 124 -5.05 13.38 2.38
C ILE A 124 -5.71 12.79 1.14
N LYS A 125 -5.00 12.75 0.02
CA LYS A 125 -5.48 12.16 -1.23
C LYS A 125 -5.82 10.69 -1.01
N ASN A 126 -4.89 9.91 -0.47
CA ASN A 126 -5.06 8.47 -0.24
C ASN A 126 -6.20 8.19 0.74
N TYR A 127 -6.31 8.99 1.80
CA TYR A 127 -7.41 8.90 2.75
C TYR A 127 -8.76 9.20 2.08
N SER A 128 -8.86 10.32 1.37
CA SER A 128 -10.11 10.69 0.69
C SER A 128 -10.52 9.70 -0.39
N GLU A 129 -9.55 9.13 -1.10
CA GLU A 129 -9.80 8.06 -2.06
C GLU A 129 -10.31 6.79 -1.38
N TYR A 130 -9.76 6.37 -0.25
CA TYR A 130 -10.30 5.23 0.50
C TYR A 130 -11.79 5.41 0.80
N TYR A 131 -12.20 6.58 1.29
CA TYR A 131 -13.60 6.83 1.64
C TYR A 131 -14.54 6.93 0.45
N LYS A 132 -14.07 7.47 -0.68
CA LYS A 132 -14.85 7.49 -1.93
C LYS A 132 -15.16 6.09 -2.48
N ASN A 133 -14.38 5.08 -2.09
CA ASN A 133 -14.52 3.72 -2.58
C ASN A 133 -15.05 2.73 -1.51
N ILE A 134 -15.65 3.23 -0.43
CA ILE A 134 -16.32 2.36 0.55
C ILE A 134 -17.47 1.60 -0.13
N GLY A 135 -17.60 0.31 0.18
CA GLY A 135 -18.59 -0.58 -0.45
C GLY A 135 -18.20 -1.03 -1.86
N MET A 136 -17.11 -0.49 -2.42
CA MET A 136 -16.51 -0.99 -3.65
C MET A 136 -15.47 -2.06 -3.34
N VAL A 137 -15.27 -2.97 -4.28
CA VAL A 137 -14.10 -3.84 -4.31
C VAL A 137 -12.91 -3.05 -4.84
N TYR A 138 -12.15 -2.49 -3.90
CA TYR A 138 -11.05 -1.56 -4.17
C TYR A 138 -9.70 -2.18 -3.80
N ILE A 139 -8.80 -2.22 -4.79
CA ILE A 139 -7.42 -2.66 -4.61
C ILE A 139 -6.50 -1.42 -4.59
N PRO A 140 -5.89 -1.07 -3.44
CA PRO A 140 -5.02 0.11 -3.35
C PRO A 140 -3.81 0.02 -4.29
N ILE A 141 -3.15 -1.14 -4.32
CA ILE A 141 -2.05 -1.42 -5.23
C ILE A 141 -2.08 -2.88 -5.66
N LEU A 142 -1.96 -3.10 -6.97
CA LEU A 142 -1.82 -4.41 -7.59
C LEU A 142 -0.46 -4.50 -8.26
N TYR A 143 0.34 -5.48 -7.86
CA TYR A 143 1.52 -5.91 -8.57
C TYR A 143 1.14 -6.99 -9.59
N LEU A 144 1.11 -6.62 -10.86
CA LEU A 144 0.83 -7.52 -11.96
C LEU A 144 2.14 -8.18 -12.43
N ASN A 145 2.18 -9.52 -12.43
CA ASN A 145 3.39 -10.23 -12.83
C ASN A 145 3.42 -10.47 -14.35
N ILE A 146 4.05 -9.53 -15.06
CA ILE A 146 4.26 -9.58 -16.52
C ILE A 146 5.59 -10.24 -16.93
N THR A 147 6.44 -10.53 -15.95
CA THR A 147 7.75 -11.16 -16.12
C THR A 147 8.21 -11.70 -14.77
N GLU A 148 8.85 -12.87 -14.78
CA GLU A 148 9.60 -13.40 -13.63
C GLU A 148 11.08 -12.98 -13.70
N GLY A 149 11.47 -12.27 -14.76
CA GLY A 149 12.84 -11.92 -15.08
C GLY A 149 13.27 -10.57 -14.53
N CYS A 150 14.51 -10.51 -14.06
CA CYS A 150 15.23 -9.29 -13.74
C CYS A 150 16.69 -9.43 -14.21
N SER A 151 17.29 -8.34 -14.66
CA SER A 151 18.72 -8.27 -14.98
C SER A 151 19.63 -8.31 -13.75
N LEU A 152 19.05 -8.19 -12.55
CA LEU A 152 19.75 -8.21 -11.26
C LEU A 152 19.18 -9.30 -10.36
N LYS A 153 20.03 -9.84 -9.48
CA LYS A 153 19.68 -10.86 -8.47
C LYS A 153 19.89 -10.29 -7.06
N CYS A 154 19.05 -9.34 -6.69
CA CYS A 154 19.21 -8.64 -5.42
C CYS A 154 18.83 -9.54 -4.23
N LYS A 155 19.72 -9.66 -3.23
CA LYS A 155 19.59 -10.54 -2.05
C LYS A 155 18.28 -10.38 -1.26
N ASN A 156 17.76 -9.15 -1.15
CA ASN A 156 16.57 -8.82 -0.37
C ASN A 156 15.43 -8.31 -1.26
N CYS A 157 15.30 -8.85 -2.47
CA CYS A 157 14.21 -8.52 -3.38
C CYS A 157 12.89 -9.14 -2.90
N THR A 158 11.83 -8.36 -2.76
CA THR A 158 10.49 -8.86 -2.39
C THR A 158 9.87 -9.76 -3.46
N ALA A 159 10.32 -9.65 -4.71
CA ALA A 159 9.93 -10.53 -5.80
C ALA A 159 10.69 -11.87 -5.83
N LEU A 160 11.69 -12.04 -4.94
CA LEU A 160 12.54 -13.24 -4.87
C LEU A 160 13.18 -13.61 -6.23
N GLY A 161 13.53 -12.61 -7.04
CA GLY A 161 14.08 -12.83 -8.39
C GLY A 161 15.37 -13.67 -8.43
N ASP A 162 16.11 -13.72 -7.31
CA ASP A 162 17.30 -14.58 -7.16
C ASP A 162 16.98 -16.06 -6.92
N LYS A 163 15.70 -16.39 -6.68
CA LYS A 163 15.20 -17.73 -6.31
C LYS A 163 14.48 -18.47 -7.42
N TYR A 164 14.28 -17.82 -8.57
CA TYR A 164 13.68 -18.47 -9.73
C TYR A 164 14.71 -19.37 -10.43
N ASP A 165 14.44 -20.67 -10.49
CA ASP A 165 15.27 -21.64 -11.24
C ASP A 165 15.18 -21.39 -12.75
N LYS A 166 13.98 -21.05 -13.24
CA LYS A 166 13.71 -20.74 -14.64
C LYS A 166 12.84 -19.49 -14.72
N ILE A 167 13.28 -18.55 -15.53
CA ILE A 167 12.57 -17.30 -15.78
C ILE A 167 11.52 -17.51 -16.86
N ARG A 168 10.26 -17.23 -16.55
CA ARG A 168 9.20 -17.14 -17.55
C ARG A 168 8.80 -15.69 -17.82
N ILE A 169 8.64 -15.36 -19.10
CA ILE A 169 8.00 -14.13 -19.55
C ILE A 169 6.72 -14.57 -20.27
N PRO A 170 5.53 -14.39 -19.67
CA PRO A 170 4.26 -14.76 -20.30
C PRO A 170 4.00 -13.94 -21.57
N SER A 171 3.08 -14.38 -22.42
CA SER A 171 2.57 -13.56 -23.53
C SER A 171 1.64 -12.46 -23.01
N LEU A 172 1.40 -11.41 -23.82
CA LEU A 172 0.38 -10.43 -23.50
C LEU A 172 -1.01 -11.05 -23.30
N GLU A 173 -1.36 -12.06 -24.10
CA GLU A 173 -2.66 -12.73 -24.00
C GLU A 173 -2.84 -13.45 -22.65
N GLU A 174 -1.81 -14.16 -22.18
CA GLU A 174 -1.84 -14.84 -20.88
C GLU A 174 -2.00 -13.85 -19.71
N VAL A 175 -1.30 -12.71 -19.78
CA VAL A 175 -1.41 -11.64 -18.79
C VAL A 175 -2.80 -11.02 -18.82
N THR A 176 -3.25 -10.62 -20.01
CA THR A 176 -4.51 -9.87 -20.21
C THR A 176 -5.73 -10.72 -19.87
N THR A 177 -5.73 -12.03 -20.17
CA THR A 177 -6.84 -12.94 -19.83
C THR A 177 -7.13 -12.95 -18.33
N ASN A 178 -6.11 -13.17 -17.51
CA ASN A 178 -6.26 -13.18 -16.05
C ASN A 178 -6.55 -11.78 -15.51
N PHE A 179 -5.89 -10.76 -16.07
CA PHE A 179 -6.09 -9.40 -15.60
C PHE A 179 -7.50 -8.88 -15.90
N GLU A 180 -8.09 -9.23 -17.04
CA GLU A 180 -9.48 -8.91 -17.39
C GLU A 180 -10.48 -9.65 -16.51
N LEU A 181 -10.21 -10.91 -16.17
CA LEU A 181 -11.03 -11.65 -15.21
C LEU A 181 -11.02 -10.96 -13.84
N LEU A 182 -9.86 -10.51 -13.35
CA LEU A 182 -9.77 -9.70 -12.13
C LEU A 182 -10.58 -8.39 -12.28
N LEU A 183 -10.35 -7.62 -13.36
CA LEU A 183 -11.04 -6.35 -13.60
C LEU A 183 -12.57 -6.50 -13.70
N SER A 184 -13.06 -7.65 -14.15
CA SER A 184 -14.51 -7.93 -14.20
C SER A 184 -15.13 -8.11 -12.81
N ASN A 185 -14.33 -8.59 -11.83
CA ASN A 185 -14.79 -8.89 -10.49
C ASN A 185 -14.56 -7.77 -9.47
N ILE A 186 -13.80 -6.74 -9.82
CA ILE A 186 -13.51 -5.61 -8.93
C ILE A 186 -14.05 -4.30 -9.49
N ASP A 187 -14.09 -3.26 -8.66
CA ASP A 187 -14.57 -1.96 -9.10
C ASP A 187 -13.43 -1.02 -9.47
N LYS A 188 -12.32 -1.06 -8.72
CA LYS A 188 -11.21 -0.13 -8.94
C LYS A 188 -9.86 -0.65 -8.42
N ILE A 189 -8.80 -0.32 -9.16
CA ILE A 189 -7.40 -0.43 -8.77
C ILE A 189 -6.82 0.99 -8.74
N ALA A 190 -6.27 1.42 -7.60
CA ALA A 190 -5.65 2.75 -7.52
C ALA A 190 -4.34 2.80 -8.31
N VAL A 191 -3.47 1.81 -8.09
CA VAL A 191 -2.16 1.71 -8.73
C VAL A 191 -1.93 0.29 -9.24
N ILE A 192 -1.60 0.16 -10.53
CA ILE A 192 -0.95 -1.03 -11.05
C ILE A 192 0.54 -0.80 -10.99
N SER A 193 1.28 -1.79 -10.49
CA SER A 193 2.72 -1.82 -10.59
C SER A 193 3.17 -3.20 -11.06
N PHE A 194 4.46 -3.36 -11.27
CA PHE A 194 5.04 -4.61 -11.77
C PHE A 194 6.17 -5.03 -10.84
N GLN A 195 6.25 -6.33 -10.60
CA GLN A 195 7.42 -6.91 -9.94
C GLN A 195 8.50 -7.20 -10.97
N HIS A 196 9.73 -7.38 -10.50
CA HIS A 196 10.92 -7.58 -11.33
C HIS A 196 11.23 -6.39 -12.27
N GLU A 197 11.81 -6.63 -13.45
CA GLU A 197 12.16 -5.56 -14.41
C GLU A 197 11.13 -5.49 -15.54
N PRO A 198 10.19 -4.52 -15.53
CA PRO A 198 9.11 -4.45 -16.51
C PRO A 198 9.60 -4.27 -17.94
N PHE A 199 10.77 -3.64 -18.17
CA PHE A 199 11.30 -3.45 -19.53
C PHE A 199 11.82 -4.73 -20.20
N LEU A 200 11.82 -5.88 -19.51
CA LEU A 200 12.01 -7.19 -20.14
C LEU A 200 10.76 -7.69 -20.88
N PHE A 201 9.58 -7.17 -20.54
CA PHE A 201 8.33 -7.56 -21.19
C PHE A 201 8.19 -6.82 -22.53
N LYS A 202 8.47 -7.53 -23.62
CA LYS A 202 8.54 -6.95 -24.98
C LYS A 202 7.24 -6.30 -25.47
N GLU A 203 6.11 -6.69 -24.90
CA GLU A 203 4.77 -6.20 -25.27
C GLU A 203 4.22 -5.17 -24.27
N LEU A 204 5.09 -4.53 -23.47
CA LEU A 204 4.70 -3.54 -22.49
C LEU A 204 3.99 -2.33 -23.11
N ASP A 205 4.41 -1.90 -24.31
CA ASP A 205 3.76 -0.82 -25.07
C ASP A 205 2.29 -1.16 -25.37
N LYS A 206 2.02 -2.38 -25.83
CA LYS A 206 0.67 -2.88 -26.09
C LYS A 206 -0.15 -3.02 -24.81
N PHE A 207 0.47 -3.44 -23.71
CA PHE A 207 -0.20 -3.49 -22.40
C PHE A 207 -0.64 -2.10 -21.95
N ILE A 208 0.26 -1.11 -22.03
CA ILE A 208 -0.05 0.27 -21.67
C ILE A 208 -1.19 0.80 -22.55
N ASP A 209 -1.12 0.60 -23.86
CA ASP A 209 -2.18 1.02 -24.80
C ASP A 209 -3.55 0.44 -24.45
N ARG A 210 -3.59 -0.82 -24.02
CA ARG A 210 -4.86 -1.50 -23.68
C ARG A 210 -5.49 -0.97 -22.40
N TYR A 211 -4.70 -0.52 -21.42
CA TYR A 211 -5.20 -0.29 -20.06
C TYR A 211 -5.06 1.14 -19.52
N ILE A 212 -4.28 2.01 -20.17
CA ILE A 212 -4.03 3.36 -19.66
C ILE A 212 -5.32 4.17 -19.46
N ASP A 213 -6.27 4.05 -20.38
CA ASP A 213 -7.55 4.76 -20.36
C ASP A 213 -8.67 4.00 -19.65
N ASN A 214 -8.38 2.83 -19.08
CA ASN A 214 -9.40 2.07 -18.35
C ASN A 214 -9.85 2.86 -17.11
N PRO A 215 -11.17 3.11 -16.92
CA PRO A 215 -11.67 3.92 -15.82
C PRO A 215 -11.51 3.24 -14.44
N LYS A 216 -11.35 1.92 -14.40
CA LYS A 216 -11.07 1.18 -13.16
C LYS A 216 -9.62 1.32 -12.69
N ILE A 217 -8.72 1.88 -13.51
CA ILE A 217 -7.29 1.98 -13.21
C ILE A 217 -6.92 3.45 -12.97
N GLY A 218 -6.45 3.74 -11.75
CA GLY A 218 -6.01 5.08 -11.36
C GLY A 218 -4.71 5.49 -12.02
N SER A 219 -3.64 4.70 -11.85
CA SER A 219 -2.32 4.95 -12.43
C SER A 219 -1.51 3.65 -12.61
N ILE A 220 -0.44 3.74 -13.40
CA ILE A 220 0.52 2.67 -13.67
C ILE A 220 1.91 3.12 -13.20
N ASN A 221 2.51 2.38 -12.28
CA ASN A 221 3.84 2.63 -11.74
C ASN A 221 4.85 1.66 -12.36
N LEU A 222 5.82 2.21 -13.08
CA LEU A 222 6.94 1.49 -13.66
C LEU A 222 8.19 1.69 -12.80
N PHE A 223 8.47 0.71 -11.94
CA PHE A 223 9.75 0.63 -11.25
C PHE A 223 10.77 -0.06 -12.14
N THR A 224 11.92 0.56 -12.34
CA THR A 224 13.03 -0.02 -13.11
C THR A 224 14.32 0.08 -12.30
N ASN A 225 15.21 -0.88 -12.47
CA ASN A 225 16.54 -0.87 -11.85
C ASN A 225 17.57 -0.07 -12.67
N GLY A 226 17.17 0.52 -13.80
CA GLY A 226 18.04 1.35 -14.64
C GLY A 226 19.10 0.57 -15.42
N THR A 227 18.91 -0.73 -15.62
CA THR A 227 19.80 -1.57 -16.47
C THR A 227 19.30 -1.71 -17.90
N ILE A 228 18.04 -1.37 -18.19
CA ILE A 228 17.44 -1.51 -19.51
C ILE A 228 16.97 -0.14 -19.99
N VAL A 229 17.33 0.20 -21.23
CA VAL A 229 16.73 1.33 -21.94
C VAL A 229 15.55 0.79 -22.75
N PRO A 230 14.31 1.25 -22.50
CA PRO A 230 13.14 0.76 -23.21
C PRO A 230 13.18 1.10 -24.70
N SER A 231 12.44 0.35 -25.50
CA SER A 231 12.32 0.62 -26.94
C SER A 231 11.63 1.97 -27.19
N ILE A 232 11.85 2.54 -28.38
CA ILE A 232 11.19 3.79 -28.78
C ILE A 232 9.66 3.71 -28.73
N ASN A 233 9.10 2.52 -28.98
CA ASN A 233 7.66 2.31 -28.90
C ASN A 233 7.18 2.45 -27.46
N ILE A 234 7.88 1.84 -26.49
CA ILE A 234 7.57 1.99 -25.06
C ILE A 234 7.73 3.46 -24.65
N ILE A 235 8.84 4.12 -25.00
CA ILE A 235 9.11 5.52 -24.64
C ILE A 235 7.96 6.44 -25.04
N LYS A 236 7.40 6.27 -26.25
CA LYS A 236 6.25 7.05 -26.71
C LYS A 236 5.01 6.87 -25.83
N LYS A 237 4.82 5.69 -25.22
CA LYS A 237 3.67 5.40 -24.35
C LYS A 237 3.84 5.94 -22.94
N LEU A 238 5.09 6.17 -22.51
CA LEU A 238 5.41 6.63 -21.17
C LEU A 238 4.99 8.07 -20.88
N ASN A 239 4.78 8.90 -21.91
CA ASN A 239 4.33 10.27 -21.76
C ASN A 239 2.81 10.35 -21.50
N SER A 240 2.39 9.93 -20.30
CA SER A 240 1.00 9.98 -19.85
C SER A 240 0.92 10.44 -18.40
N PRO A 241 -0.06 11.28 -18.01
CA PRO A 241 -0.23 11.71 -16.63
C PRO A 241 -0.62 10.58 -15.68
N LYS A 242 -1.04 9.42 -16.22
CA LYS A 242 -1.34 8.21 -15.44
C LYS A 242 -0.13 7.29 -15.25
N ILE A 243 1.01 7.57 -15.88
CA ILE A 243 2.22 6.74 -15.77
C ILE A 243 3.21 7.44 -14.85
N ASN A 244 3.65 6.73 -13.81
CA ASN A 244 4.73 7.16 -12.95
C ASN A 244 5.95 6.27 -13.20
N ILE A 245 7.08 6.89 -13.53
CA ILE A 245 8.35 6.17 -13.68
C ILE A 245 9.19 6.39 -12.43
N ILE A 246 9.64 5.29 -11.84
CA ILE A 246 10.51 5.31 -10.69
C ILE A 246 11.75 4.49 -11.00
N ILE A 247 12.90 5.17 -11.08
CA ILE A 247 14.18 4.51 -11.29
C ILE A 247 14.82 4.27 -9.92
N SER A 248 15.02 3.01 -9.56
CA SER A 248 15.81 2.67 -8.37
C SER A 248 17.29 2.67 -8.74
N ASP A 249 18.02 3.66 -8.24
CA ASP A 249 19.46 3.80 -8.46
C ASP A 249 20.22 2.86 -7.50
N TYR A 250 20.75 1.79 -8.06
CA TYR A 250 21.59 0.82 -7.38
C TYR A 250 23.09 1.04 -7.67
N ARG A 251 23.47 2.29 -7.96
CA ARG A 251 24.84 2.73 -8.25
C ARG A 251 25.40 2.01 -9.47
N GLU A 252 26.53 1.35 -9.32
CA GLU A 252 27.22 0.62 -10.40
C GLU A 252 26.34 -0.45 -11.07
N ASN A 253 25.34 -0.98 -10.36
CA ASN A 253 24.41 -1.95 -10.96
C ASN A 253 23.43 -1.30 -11.93
N SER A 254 23.10 -0.01 -11.76
CA SER A 254 22.20 0.76 -12.63
C SER A 254 22.96 1.40 -13.80
N HIS A 255 23.70 0.57 -14.54
CA HIS A 255 24.68 1.01 -15.54
C HIS A 255 24.09 1.85 -16.70
N ASN A 256 22.78 1.73 -16.97
CA ASN A 256 22.10 2.52 -18.00
C ASN A 256 21.32 3.73 -17.43
N LEU A 257 21.44 4.04 -16.13
CA LEU A 257 20.72 5.13 -15.47
C LEU A 257 20.89 6.48 -16.19
N LYS A 258 22.14 6.86 -16.52
CA LYS A 258 22.43 8.15 -17.18
C LYS A 258 21.75 8.25 -18.54
N GLN A 259 21.82 7.18 -19.34
CA GLN A 259 21.20 7.13 -20.66
C GLN A 259 19.68 7.15 -20.55
N LEU A 260 19.10 6.38 -19.63
CA LEU A 260 17.66 6.32 -19.39
C LEU A 260 17.12 7.70 -18.98
N LYS A 261 17.76 8.37 -18.02
CA LYS A 261 17.39 9.72 -17.60
C LYS A 261 17.38 10.69 -18.78
N LYS A 262 18.47 10.72 -19.55
CA LYS A 262 18.59 11.59 -20.72
C LYS A 262 17.44 11.37 -21.70
N ILE A 263 17.12 10.11 -22.01
CA ILE A 263 16.01 9.78 -22.93
C ILE A 263 14.66 10.24 -22.37
N LEU A 264 14.40 10.03 -21.08
CA LEU A 264 13.16 10.47 -20.45
C LEU A 264 13.04 12.01 -20.45
N GLU A 265 14.14 12.71 -20.15
CA GLU A 265 14.23 14.18 -20.18
C GLU A 265 13.99 14.72 -21.60
N GLU A 266 14.67 14.16 -22.61
CA GLU A 266 14.53 14.55 -24.02
C GLU A 266 13.10 14.34 -24.58
N ASN A 267 12.34 13.42 -23.99
CA ASN A 267 10.95 13.13 -24.35
C ASN A 267 9.92 13.81 -23.44
N ASN A 268 10.35 14.69 -22.53
CA ASN A 268 9.51 15.37 -21.53
C ASN A 268 8.70 14.42 -20.63
N ILE A 269 9.28 13.26 -20.30
CA ILE A 269 8.64 12.26 -19.45
C ILE A 269 9.09 12.49 -18.01
N SER A 270 8.12 12.66 -17.10
CA SER A 270 8.40 12.82 -15.67
C SER A 270 8.83 11.50 -15.03
N PHE A 271 9.86 11.53 -14.19
CA PHE A 271 10.33 10.38 -13.44
C PHE A 271 10.89 10.79 -12.07
N ALA A 272 10.93 9.83 -11.15
CA ALA A 272 11.61 9.94 -9.87
C ALA A 272 12.83 9.01 -9.83
N VAL A 273 13.86 9.41 -9.07
CA VAL A 273 15.03 8.58 -8.79
C VAL A 273 15.05 8.24 -7.31
N TYR A 274 15.06 6.96 -6.99
CA TYR A 274 15.06 6.44 -5.64
C TYR A 274 16.45 5.90 -5.30
N THR A 275 17.03 6.42 -4.23
CA THR A 275 18.32 6.01 -3.66
C THR A 275 18.13 5.49 -2.23
N ASP A 276 19.19 4.97 -1.62
CA ASP A 276 19.17 4.62 -0.18
C ASP A 276 18.95 5.88 0.69
N GLU A 277 19.47 7.03 0.25
CA GLU A 277 19.47 8.29 0.99
C GLU A 277 18.11 9.00 0.98
N ASN A 278 17.39 9.00 -0.14
CA ASN A 278 16.13 9.75 -0.28
C ASN A 278 14.87 8.91 -0.01
N TYR A 279 14.94 7.60 -0.22
CA TYR A 279 13.79 6.69 -0.10
C TYR A 279 14.00 5.62 0.96
N GLY A 280 15.20 5.55 1.56
CA GLY A 280 15.55 4.61 2.60
C GLY A 280 16.03 3.26 2.07
N ALA A 281 16.55 2.47 3.00
CA ALA A 281 17.03 1.11 2.78
C ALA A 281 15.86 0.11 2.66
N TRP A 282 16.12 -1.05 2.07
CA TRP A 282 15.19 -2.19 2.12
C TRP A 282 15.17 -2.85 3.49
N GLY A 283 14.12 -3.62 3.75
CA GLY A 283 14.14 -4.58 4.85
C GLY A 283 14.87 -5.86 4.44
N GLU A 284 15.63 -6.44 5.35
CA GLU A 284 16.13 -7.80 5.16
C GLU A 284 14.96 -8.79 5.03
N ILE A 285 15.07 -9.68 4.05
CA ILE A 285 14.09 -10.74 3.81
C ILE A 285 14.69 -12.05 4.30
N THR A 286 14.01 -12.66 5.26
CA THR A 286 14.34 -14.00 5.75
C THR A 286 13.13 -14.88 5.54
N ILE A 287 13.33 -16.02 4.89
CA ILE A 287 12.35 -17.10 4.79
C ILE A 287 12.93 -18.29 5.55
N PHE A 288 12.18 -18.82 6.49
CA PHE A 288 12.56 -19.95 7.33
C PHE A 288 12.11 -21.25 6.69
N GLU A 289 12.89 -22.32 6.89
CA GLU A 289 12.48 -23.67 6.51
C GLU A 289 11.38 -24.22 7.43
N ASN A 290 11.47 -23.88 8.72
CA ASN A 290 10.51 -24.30 9.74
C ASN A 290 9.51 -23.18 10.05
N LYS A 291 8.28 -23.58 10.42
CA LYS A 291 7.24 -22.64 10.83
C LYS A 291 7.67 -21.86 12.08
N ILE A 292 7.45 -20.56 12.04
CA ILE A 292 7.53 -19.64 13.16
C ILE A 292 6.12 -19.18 13.56
N SER A 293 5.94 -18.78 14.82
CA SER A 293 4.69 -18.15 15.24
C SER A 293 4.46 -16.87 14.45
N ARG A 294 3.24 -16.66 13.94
CA ARG A 294 2.81 -15.41 13.33
C ARG A 294 1.31 -15.25 13.58
N GLU A 295 0.95 -14.26 14.38
CA GLU A 295 -0.45 -14.03 14.76
C GLU A 295 -1.18 -13.14 13.74
N GLN A 296 -0.43 -12.23 13.11
CA GLN A 296 -0.99 -11.25 12.18
C GLN A 296 -0.17 -11.12 10.89
N ARG A 297 -0.86 -10.74 9.80
CA ARG A 297 -0.25 -10.34 8.53
C ARG A 297 0.48 -9.01 8.66
N CYS A 298 1.39 -8.74 7.72
CA CYS A 298 1.95 -7.41 7.55
C CYS A 298 0.88 -6.39 7.15
N MET A 299 0.95 -5.17 7.69
CA MET A 299 0.02 -4.09 7.36
C MET A 299 0.05 -3.59 5.90
N PRO A 300 1.21 -3.45 5.22
CA PRO A 300 1.18 -2.99 3.83
C PRO A 300 0.53 -4.04 2.91
N LYS A 301 -0.55 -3.62 2.24
CA LYS A 301 -1.33 -4.40 1.28
C LYS A 301 -0.65 -4.32 -0.08
N CYS A 302 0.23 -5.26 -0.38
CA CYS A 302 0.91 -5.34 -1.66
C CYS A 302 0.30 -6.50 -2.45
N CYS A 303 -0.91 -6.29 -3.00
CA CYS A 303 -1.62 -7.37 -3.67
C CYS A 303 -0.85 -7.80 -4.92
N ASN A 304 -0.74 -9.08 -5.21
CA ASN A 304 -0.05 -9.60 -6.39
C ASN A 304 -0.98 -10.47 -7.21
N LEU A 305 -0.94 -10.33 -8.54
CA LEU A 305 -1.57 -11.25 -9.47
C LEU A 305 -0.48 -12.01 -10.22
N ILE A 306 -0.39 -13.32 -9.98
CA ILE A 306 0.49 -14.24 -10.69
C ILE A 306 -0.40 -15.34 -11.28
N LYS A 307 -0.47 -15.41 -12.61
CA LYS A 307 -1.38 -16.34 -13.33
C LYS A 307 -2.83 -16.09 -12.90
N ASP A 308 -3.55 -17.11 -12.49
CA ASP A 308 -4.95 -17.10 -12.02
C ASP A 308 -5.10 -16.88 -10.50
N ARG A 309 -4.00 -16.53 -9.80
CA ARG A 309 -3.97 -16.45 -8.33
C ARG A 309 -3.70 -15.04 -7.82
N PHE A 310 -4.59 -14.57 -6.96
CA PHE A 310 -4.55 -13.27 -6.29
C PHE A 310 -4.03 -13.41 -4.85
N TYR A 311 -2.88 -12.80 -4.55
CA TYR A 311 -2.22 -12.87 -3.25
C TYR A 311 -2.25 -11.52 -2.53
N TYR A 312 -2.23 -11.56 -1.19
CA TYR A 312 -2.13 -10.37 -0.34
C TYR A 312 -0.73 -9.72 -0.33
N CYS A 313 0.33 -10.52 -0.53
CA CYS A 313 1.72 -10.12 -0.30
C CYS A 313 2.68 -10.76 -1.32
N PRO A 314 3.76 -10.05 -1.74
CA PRO A 314 4.72 -10.59 -2.69
C PRO A 314 5.50 -11.79 -2.18
N ILE A 315 5.79 -11.89 -0.87
CA ILE A 315 6.55 -13.04 -0.33
C ILE A 315 5.75 -14.34 -0.47
N LEU A 316 4.42 -14.29 -0.27
CA LEU A 316 3.57 -15.47 -0.48
C LEU A 316 3.45 -15.78 -1.97
N ALA A 317 3.22 -14.76 -2.80
CA ALA A 317 3.08 -14.91 -4.23
C ALA A 317 4.31 -15.54 -4.89
N HIS A 318 5.48 -14.94 -4.68
CA HIS A 318 6.74 -15.39 -5.27
C HIS A 318 7.35 -16.57 -4.51
N GLY A 319 7.12 -16.69 -3.21
CA GLY A 319 7.58 -17.82 -2.41
C GLY A 319 6.93 -19.13 -2.84
N ALA A 320 5.60 -19.12 -3.06
CA ALA A 320 4.89 -20.27 -3.61
C ALA A 320 5.31 -20.55 -5.06
N ASN A 321 5.45 -19.51 -5.89
CA ASN A 321 5.80 -19.68 -7.30
C ASN A 321 7.27 -20.13 -7.52
N THR A 322 8.17 -19.90 -6.56
CA THR A 322 9.56 -20.43 -6.55
C THR A 322 9.69 -21.74 -5.77
N GLY A 323 8.67 -22.17 -5.02
CA GLY A 323 8.68 -23.37 -4.19
C GLY A 323 9.40 -23.23 -2.85
N ILE A 324 9.87 -22.03 -2.48
CA ILE A 324 10.54 -21.77 -1.19
C ILE A 324 9.55 -21.69 -0.03
N VAL A 325 8.32 -21.23 -0.30
CA VAL A 325 7.21 -21.28 0.65
C VAL A 325 6.24 -22.35 0.17
N PRO A 326 5.72 -23.22 1.05
CA PRO A 326 4.73 -24.23 0.66
C PRO A 326 3.51 -23.58 -0.01
N ASP A 327 3.09 -24.13 -1.15
CA ASP A 327 1.90 -23.67 -1.85
C ASP A 327 0.64 -24.05 -1.04
N CYS A 328 0.04 -23.06 -0.38
CA CYS A 328 -1.14 -23.24 0.47
C CYS A 328 -2.34 -22.52 -0.16
N GLU A 329 -3.44 -23.23 -0.39
CA GLU A 329 -4.64 -22.66 -1.04
C GLU A 329 -5.27 -21.50 -0.27
N GLN A 330 -5.05 -21.41 1.04
CA GLN A 330 -5.55 -20.28 1.84
C GLN A 330 -4.74 -18.99 1.64
N ASP A 331 -3.53 -19.07 1.05
CA ASP A 331 -2.65 -17.91 0.85
C ASP A 331 -3.05 -17.04 -0.35
N TYR A 332 -4.01 -17.49 -1.17
CA TYR A 332 -4.50 -16.78 -2.35
C TYR A 332 -5.99 -17.00 -2.59
N LEU A 333 -6.58 -16.14 -3.43
CA LEU A 333 -7.87 -16.37 -4.06
C LEU A 333 -7.65 -16.74 -5.52
N ARG A 334 -8.42 -17.69 -6.03
CA ARG A 334 -8.44 -18.00 -7.47
C ARG A 334 -9.42 -17.06 -8.18
N LEU A 335 -9.03 -16.54 -9.33
CA LEU A 335 -9.88 -15.63 -10.10
C LEU A 335 -11.14 -16.29 -10.69
N ASP A 336 -11.13 -17.62 -10.85
CA ASP A 336 -12.25 -18.43 -11.34
C ASP A 336 -13.27 -18.80 -10.23
N ASP A 337 -13.02 -18.41 -8.98
CA ASP A 337 -13.98 -18.60 -7.88
C ASP A 337 -15.23 -17.72 -8.14
N PRO A 338 -16.43 -18.31 -8.23
CA PRO A 338 -17.66 -17.54 -8.47
C PRO A 338 -17.95 -16.53 -7.35
N ASN A 339 -17.38 -16.74 -6.15
CA ASN A 339 -17.51 -15.84 -5.02
C ASN A 339 -16.27 -14.95 -4.83
N PHE A 340 -15.37 -14.86 -5.82
CA PHE A 340 -14.14 -14.06 -5.72
C PHE A 340 -14.45 -12.62 -5.27
N ARG A 341 -15.44 -11.99 -5.90
CA ARG A 341 -15.84 -10.61 -5.63
C ARG A 341 -16.26 -10.37 -4.17
N GLU A 342 -16.96 -11.33 -3.58
CA GLU A 342 -17.39 -11.26 -2.18
C GLU A 342 -16.21 -11.46 -1.24
N LYS A 343 -15.33 -12.41 -1.56
CA LYS A 343 -14.18 -12.79 -0.72
C LYS A 343 -13.03 -11.79 -0.75
N VAL A 344 -12.79 -11.11 -1.87
CA VAL A 344 -11.56 -10.32 -2.06
C VAL A 344 -11.44 -9.14 -1.10
N ASN A 345 -12.56 -8.50 -0.75
CA ASN A 345 -12.54 -7.42 0.25
C ASN A 345 -12.13 -7.94 1.63
N ASP A 346 -12.74 -9.03 2.08
CA ASP A 346 -12.39 -9.66 3.34
C ASP A 346 -10.95 -10.15 3.32
N PHE A 347 -10.52 -10.78 2.23
CA PHE A 347 -9.16 -11.27 2.05
C PHE A 347 -8.11 -10.16 2.13
N ILE A 348 -8.39 -8.98 1.57
CA ILE A 348 -7.49 -7.82 1.62
C ILE A 348 -7.50 -7.12 2.99
N ASN A 349 -8.60 -7.21 3.74
CA ASN A 349 -8.77 -6.47 5.00
C ASN A 349 -8.51 -7.33 6.25
N ASP A 350 -8.57 -8.65 6.14
CA ASP A 350 -8.29 -9.57 7.24
C ASP A 350 -6.84 -9.46 7.73
N ARG A 351 -6.69 -9.40 9.05
CA ARG A 351 -5.41 -9.29 9.74
C ARG A 351 -4.84 -10.64 10.18
N LYS A 352 -5.64 -11.71 10.18
CA LYS A 352 -5.20 -13.05 10.60
C LYS A 352 -4.07 -13.55 9.73
N ALA A 353 -2.98 -14.00 10.31
CA ALA A 353 -1.88 -14.56 9.55
C ALA A 353 -2.36 -15.66 8.58
N LEU A 354 -1.85 -15.62 7.34
CA LEU A 354 -2.02 -16.68 6.36
C LEU A 354 -1.05 -17.83 6.64
N PRO A 355 -1.35 -19.09 6.25
CA PRO A 355 -0.44 -20.21 6.45
C PRO A 355 1.02 -19.94 6.06
N GLY A 356 1.27 -19.38 4.86
CA GLY A 356 2.62 -19.08 4.40
C GLY A 356 3.33 -17.98 5.20
N CYS A 357 2.60 -17.15 5.97
CA CYS A 357 3.20 -16.14 6.85
C CYS A 357 4.07 -16.79 7.93
N SER A 358 3.78 -18.04 8.32
CA SER A 358 4.58 -18.80 9.29
C SER A 358 5.99 -19.14 8.78
N TYR A 359 6.32 -18.90 7.52
CA TYR A 359 7.67 -19.09 6.98
C TYR A 359 8.42 -17.75 6.83
N CYS A 360 7.77 -16.61 7.05
CA CYS A 360 8.32 -15.30 6.72
C CYS A 360 8.83 -14.55 7.96
N GLY A 361 10.09 -14.10 7.92
CA GLY A 361 10.74 -13.30 8.97
C GLY A 361 10.60 -11.78 8.84
N VAL A 362 9.99 -11.28 7.75
CA VAL A 362 9.79 -9.84 7.51
C VAL A 362 9.01 -9.22 8.69
N GLY A 363 9.58 -8.19 9.31
CA GLY A 363 9.02 -7.49 10.47
C GLY A 363 9.28 -8.13 11.83
N LYS A 364 9.87 -9.33 11.89
CA LYS A 364 10.29 -9.98 13.15
C LYS A 364 11.78 -9.94 13.40
N VAL A 365 12.58 -10.08 12.33
CA VAL A 365 14.04 -10.19 12.41
C VAL A 365 14.74 -9.04 11.66
N GLY A 366 13.97 -8.26 10.90
CA GLY A 366 14.49 -7.39 9.85
C GLY A 366 15.36 -6.24 10.36
N LYS A 367 16.63 -6.25 9.93
CA LYS A 367 17.49 -5.06 9.91
C LYS A 367 17.31 -4.33 8.58
N ALA A 368 17.68 -3.05 8.55
CA ALA A 368 17.82 -2.32 7.30
C ALA A 368 18.92 -2.96 6.43
N SER A 369 18.68 -3.07 5.13
CA SER A 369 19.60 -3.61 4.14
C SER A 369 19.70 -2.68 2.94
N LYS A 370 20.93 -2.44 2.46
CA LYS A 370 21.16 -1.61 1.27
C LYS A 370 20.40 -2.17 0.07
N ARG A 371 19.88 -1.26 -0.77
CA ARG A 371 19.18 -1.64 -1.98
C ARG A 371 20.15 -2.15 -3.04
N GLY A 372 19.68 -3.06 -3.89
CA GLY A 372 20.46 -3.53 -5.03
C GLY A 372 21.69 -4.37 -4.68
N VAL A 373 21.84 -4.86 -3.45
CA VAL A 373 22.93 -5.79 -3.08
C VAL A 373 22.73 -7.11 -3.83
N GLN A 374 23.65 -7.44 -4.73
CA GLN A 374 23.59 -8.67 -5.52
C GLN A 374 24.01 -9.89 -4.67
N ILE A 375 23.37 -11.03 -4.90
CA ILE A 375 23.91 -12.31 -4.43
C ILE A 375 25.21 -12.61 -5.20
N LYS A 376 26.19 -13.20 -4.52
CA LYS A 376 27.47 -13.60 -5.14
C LYS A 376 27.34 -14.92 -5.88
#